data_AF-F8KQJ8-F1
#
_entry.id   AF-F8KQJ8-F1
#
_cell.length_a   1.000
_cell.length_b   1.000
_cell.length_c   1.000
_cell.angle_alpha   90.00
_cell.angle_beta   90.00
_cell.angle_gamma   90.00
#
_symmetry.space_group_name_H-M   'P 1'
#
loop_
_entity.id
_entity.type
_entity.pdbx_description
1 polymer ?
#
loop_
_entity_poly.entity_id
_entity_poly.type
_entity_poly.pdbx_seq_one_letter_code
_entity_poly.pdbx_strand_id
1 'polypeptide(L)'
;MKFFFFVLLALLPCWADPSAEKAKVIYLKALNAQELSSKPVYVGQTISITYDLLLFSQAKFLGAELLKLPNPKQLKRLNFTPQWKSLGNDNFSATYQYKVMGLHAEIPALKVSAFSQEQGFVDTSSVPSIPLQVVNLSQNPNYVGVVARDFQVVSHKVKEYDSQNNILVFEIKAQEANLEDLKIPGGTKQGFESSHFGMGESHGIYYCILPKSMRQLSFSYFSLTQEQFKPVQFSLIPIVETISTQSNLKPKNNLFLFSNFVLGFLLLFVAVLYFVTRYKNTSLVVALLLVGALLWNIFSGYKSAVLLPHTEIKILPTDNSTILTITTHSIPVKIIGSHAQYDKILTQDERIGWVKKTNVE
;
A
#
# COMPACT_ATOMS: atom_id res chain seq x y z
N MET A 1 -61.92 -68.78 -60.80
CA MET A 1 -60.59 -69.35 -60.47
C MET A 1 -59.57 -68.22 -60.61
N LYS A 2 -58.80 -67.96 -59.53
CA LYS A 2 -57.63 -67.07 -59.41
C LYS A 2 -57.85 -65.55 -59.31
N PHE A 3 -57.79 -65.11 -58.05
CA PHE A 3 -57.24 -63.85 -57.52
C PHE A 3 -56.21 -63.15 -58.42
N PHE A 4 -56.29 -61.82 -58.53
CA PHE A 4 -55.12 -60.97 -58.36
C PHE A 4 -55.49 -59.58 -57.83
N PHE A 5 -54.70 -59.17 -56.85
CA PHE A 5 -54.82 -58.03 -55.96
C PHE A 5 -54.03 -56.88 -56.57
N PHE A 6 -54.61 -55.67 -56.69
CA PHE A 6 -53.83 -54.45 -56.94
C PHE A 6 -54.32 -53.35 -55.99
N VAL A 7 -53.54 -53.17 -54.92
CA VAL A 7 -53.60 -52.03 -54.02
C VAL A 7 -52.89 -50.87 -54.73
N LEU A 8 -53.65 -49.82 -55.04
CA LEU A 8 -53.13 -48.55 -55.54
C LEU A 8 -52.72 -47.70 -54.33
N LEU A 9 -51.43 -47.73 -53.99
CA LEU A 9 -50.83 -46.86 -52.97
C LEU A 9 -50.64 -45.47 -53.59
N ALA A 10 -51.44 -44.49 -53.16
CA ALA A 10 -51.27 -43.10 -53.56
C ALA A 10 -50.00 -42.53 -52.91
N LEU A 11 -48.97 -42.31 -53.73
CA LEU A 11 -47.74 -41.59 -53.40
C LEU A 11 -48.07 -40.11 -53.18
N LEU A 12 -48.19 -39.70 -51.90
CA LEU A 12 -48.06 -38.30 -51.51
C LEU A 12 -46.57 -37.92 -51.58
N PRO A 13 -46.18 -36.85 -52.30
CA PRO A 13 -44.82 -36.34 -52.21
C PRO A 13 -44.64 -35.70 -50.83
N CYS A 14 -43.92 -36.40 -49.96
CA CYS A 14 -43.37 -35.87 -48.72
C CYS A 14 -42.30 -34.83 -49.10
N TRP A 15 -42.68 -33.57 -49.22
CA TRP A 15 -41.72 -32.46 -49.18
C TRP A 15 -41.36 -32.25 -47.71
N ALA A 16 -40.48 -33.11 -47.20
CA ALA A 16 -39.68 -32.76 -46.05
C ALA A 16 -38.60 -31.80 -46.54
N ASP A 17 -38.70 -30.52 -46.18
CA ASP A 17 -37.60 -29.57 -46.30
C ASP A 17 -36.39 -30.19 -45.58
N PRO A 18 -35.26 -30.46 -46.26
CA PRO A 18 -34.04 -30.78 -45.57
C PRO A 18 -33.58 -29.47 -44.93
N SER A 19 -33.82 -29.30 -43.64
CA SER A 19 -33.10 -28.31 -42.85
C SER A 19 -31.62 -28.65 -43.00
N ALA A 20 -30.93 -28.00 -43.93
CA ALA A 20 -29.50 -28.17 -44.15
C ALA A 20 -28.82 -27.97 -42.80
N GLU A 21 -28.22 -29.04 -42.29
CA GLU A 21 -27.54 -29.04 -41.00
C GLU A 21 -26.34 -28.09 -41.12
N LYS A 22 -26.52 -26.85 -40.63
CA LYS A 22 -25.49 -25.81 -40.71
C LYS A 22 -24.37 -26.16 -39.75
N ALA A 23 -23.12 -26.07 -40.22
CA ALA A 23 -21.97 -26.35 -39.37
C ALA A 23 -21.90 -25.31 -38.24
N LYS A 24 -21.68 -25.77 -37.01
CA LYS A 24 -21.52 -24.88 -35.85
C LYS A 24 -20.20 -24.11 -35.94
N VAL A 25 -20.27 -22.78 -35.92
CA VAL A 25 -19.12 -21.90 -36.12
C VAL A 25 -18.65 -21.18 -34.85
N ILE A 26 -19.37 -21.36 -33.75
CA ILE A 26 -19.12 -20.66 -32.49
C ILE A 26 -19.16 -21.62 -31.30
N TYR A 27 -18.13 -21.57 -30.46
CA TYR A 27 -18.03 -22.34 -29.23
C TYR A 27 -17.67 -21.42 -28.07
N LEU A 28 -18.41 -21.54 -26.97
CA LEU A 28 -18.24 -20.73 -25.77
C LEU A 28 -18.00 -21.66 -24.59
N LYS A 29 -16.97 -21.37 -23.80
CA LYS A 29 -16.61 -22.13 -22.61
C LYS A 29 -16.36 -21.18 -21.45
N ALA A 30 -16.93 -21.49 -20.28
CA ALA A 30 -16.53 -20.85 -19.03
C ALA A 30 -15.41 -21.67 -18.36
N LEU A 31 -14.23 -21.06 -18.17
CA LEU A 31 -13.03 -21.79 -17.76
C LEU A 31 -13.08 -22.28 -16.32
N ASN A 32 -13.54 -21.42 -15.41
CA ASN A 32 -13.55 -21.66 -13.97
C ASN A 32 -14.96 -21.86 -13.39
N ALA A 33 -15.93 -22.21 -14.23
CA ALA A 33 -17.32 -22.46 -13.81
C ALA A 33 -17.43 -23.59 -12.78
N GLN A 34 -16.73 -24.70 -13.00
CA GLN A 34 -16.78 -25.84 -12.10
C GLN A 34 -16.27 -25.49 -10.70
N GLU A 35 -15.15 -24.75 -10.62
CA GLU A 35 -14.58 -24.30 -9.34
C GLU A 35 -15.52 -23.38 -8.58
N LEU A 36 -16.12 -22.40 -9.27
CA LEU A 36 -17.07 -21.46 -8.68
C LEU A 36 -18.36 -22.14 -8.19
N SER A 37 -18.75 -23.25 -8.82
CA SER A 37 -19.93 -24.02 -8.42
C SER A 37 -19.67 -25.00 -7.27
N SER A 38 -18.41 -25.44 -7.08
CA SER A 38 -18.06 -26.50 -6.12
C SER A 38 -17.45 -25.97 -4.82
N LYS A 39 -16.77 -24.82 -4.86
CA LYS A 39 -16.14 -24.22 -3.67
C LYS A 39 -17.06 -23.18 -3.01
N PRO A 40 -17.02 -23.07 -1.67
CA PRO A 40 -17.73 -22.01 -0.98
C PRO A 40 -17.16 -20.64 -1.37
N VAL A 41 -18.05 -19.68 -1.57
CA VAL A 41 -17.74 -18.26 -1.74
C VAL A 41 -18.40 -17.48 -0.61
N TYR A 42 -17.85 -16.32 -0.25
CA TYR A 42 -18.30 -15.59 0.93
C TYR A 42 -19.05 -14.31 0.56
N VAL A 43 -20.05 -13.94 1.36
CA VAL A 43 -20.68 -12.62 1.24
C VAL A 43 -19.60 -11.53 1.39
N GLY A 44 -19.55 -10.58 0.44
CA GLY A 44 -18.51 -9.56 0.34
C GLY A 44 -17.36 -9.93 -0.60
N GLN A 45 -17.13 -11.21 -0.88
CA GLN A 45 -16.05 -11.66 -1.76
C GLN A 45 -16.26 -11.20 -3.20
N THR A 46 -15.17 -10.76 -3.83
CA THR A 46 -15.12 -10.50 -5.26
C THR A 46 -14.66 -11.75 -6.00
N ILE A 47 -15.42 -12.16 -7.01
CA ILE A 47 -15.15 -13.32 -7.87
C ILE A 47 -15.05 -12.89 -9.33
N SER A 48 -14.31 -13.67 -10.11
CA SER A 48 -14.14 -13.46 -11.55
C SER A 48 -14.47 -14.74 -12.30
N ILE A 49 -15.12 -14.63 -13.45
CA ILE A 49 -15.36 -15.74 -14.38
C ILE A 49 -14.82 -15.38 -15.76
N THR A 50 -14.04 -16.28 -16.33
CA THR A 50 -13.43 -16.08 -17.65
C THR A 50 -14.12 -16.97 -18.67
N TYR A 51 -14.54 -16.35 -19.78
CA TYR A 51 -15.14 -17.03 -20.92
C TYR A 51 -14.18 -17.01 -22.09
N ASP A 52 -13.96 -18.19 -22.67
CA ASP A 52 -13.24 -18.37 -23.92
C ASP A 52 -14.22 -18.65 -25.05
N LEU A 53 -13.99 -17.97 -26.16
CA LEU A 53 -14.80 -18.00 -27.37
C LEU A 53 -13.92 -18.41 -28.55
N LEU A 54 -14.29 -19.51 -29.19
CA LEU A 54 -13.64 -19.98 -30.40
C LEU A 54 -14.57 -19.81 -31.60
N LEU A 55 -14.07 -19.14 -32.65
CA LEU A 55 -14.78 -18.94 -33.90
C LEU A 55 -14.14 -19.78 -35.01
N PHE A 56 -14.98 -20.30 -35.91
CA PHE A 56 -14.58 -21.09 -37.07
C PHE A 56 -15.16 -20.48 -38.36
N SER A 57 -14.69 -20.94 -39.52
CA SER A 57 -15.22 -20.55 -40.84
C SER A 57 -15.27 -19.03 -41.05
N GLN A 58 -14.20 -18.34 -40.62
CA GLN A 58 -14.07 -16.87 -40.70
C GLN A 58 -15.26 -16.12 -40.07
N ALA A 59 -15.90 -16.72 -39.06
CA ALA A 59 -17.03 -16.10 -38.40
C ALA A 59 -16.61 -14.84 -37.64
N LYS A 60 -17.42 -13.79 -37.73
CA LYS A 60 -17.19 -12.51 -37.07
C LYS A 60 -17.97 -12.43 -35.76
N PHE A 61 -17.28 -12.16 -34.65
CA PHE A 61 -17.92 -11.87 -33.37
C PHE A 61 -18.88 -10.68 -33.51
N LEU A 62 -20.14 -10.87 -33.10
CA LEU A 62 -21.16 -9.81 -33.10
C LEU A 62 -21.34 -9.19 -31.73
N GLY A 63 -21.34 -10.02 -30.67
CA GLY A 63 -21.55 -9.53 -29.32
C GLY A 63 -21.86 -10.63 -28.32
N ALA A 64 -21.83 -10.24 -27.05
CA ALA A 64 -22.16 -11.07 -25.91
C ALA A 64 -23.26 -10.41 -25.08
N GLU A 65 -24.26 -11.18 -24.69
CA GLU A 65 -25.40 -10.72 -23.90
C GLU A 65 -25.64 -11.63 -22.69
N LEU A 66 -25.93 -11.02 -21.54
CA LEU A 66 -26.44 -11.75 -20.39
C LEU A 66 -27.93 -12.02 -20.61
N LEU A 67 -28.34 -13.28 -20.54
CA LEU A 67 -29.76 -13.64 -20.72
C LEU A 67 -30.66 -13.07 -19.63
N LYS A 68 -30.10 -12.82 -18.45
CA LYS A 68 -30.76 -12.19 -17.31
C LYS A 68 -29.78 -11.28 -16.58
N LEU A 69 -30.23 -10.10 -16.19
CA LEU A 69 -29.43 -9.23 -15.33
C LEU A 69 -29.34 -9.82 -13.91
N PRO A 70 -28.16 -9.79 -13.27
CA PRO A 70 -28.01 -10.29 -11.92
C PRO A 70 -28.80 -9.39 -10.94
N ASN A 71 -29.44 -10.01 -9.95
CA ASN A 71 -30.11 -9.26 -8.89
C ASN A 71 -29.04 -8.55 -8.04
N PRO A 72 -29.03 -7.21 -7.96
CA PRO A 72 -27.98 -6.46 -7.25
C PRO A 72 -27.95 -6.76 -5.74
N LYS A 73 -29.02 -7.30 -5.15
CA LYS A 73 -29.05 -7.76 -3.76
C LYS A 73 -28.35 -9.11 -3.55
N GLN A 74 -28.16 -9.89 -4.61
CA GLN A 74 -27.53 -11.22 -4.55
C GLN A 74 -26.12 -11.20 -5.16
N LEU A 75 -25.97 -10.55 -6.32
CA LEU A 75 -24.72 -10.47 -7.05
C LEU A 75 -24.59 -9.08 -7.71
N LYS A 76 -23.57 -8.32 -7.35
CA LYS A 76 -23.29 -7.01 -7.93
C LYS A 76 -22.24 -7.14 -9.01
N ARG A 77 -22.56 -6.78 -10.24
CA ARG A 77 -21.59 -6.72 -11.34
C ARG A 77 -20.65 -5.53 -11.15
N LEU A 78 -19.35 -5.75 -11.31
CA LEU A 78 -18.30 -4.73 -11.14
C LEU A 78 -17.88 -4.13 -12.49
N ASN A 79 -17.82 -4.94 -13.56
CA ASN A 79 -17.51 -4.48 -14.91
C ASN A 79 -18.69 -4.73 -15.88
N PHE A 80 -19.25 -3.67 -16.46
CA PHE A 80 -20.49 -3.74 -17.23
C PHE A 80 -20.29 -4.28 -18.66
N THR A 81 -19.14 -3.99 -19.27
CA THR A 81 -18.80 -4.34 -20.65
C THR A 81 -17.33 -4.78 -20.73
N PRO A 82 -17.00 -6.01 -20.28
CA PRO A 82 -15.65 -6.52 -20.41
C PRO A 82 -15.25 -6.59 -21.89
N GLN A 83 -14.04 -6.11 -22.19
CA GLN A 83 -13.48 -6.15 -23.53
C GLN A 83 -13.09 -7.59 -23.89
N TRP A 84 -13.58 -8.08 -25.02
CA TRP A 84 -13.18 -9.37 -25.57
C TRP A 84 -11.82 -9.22 -26.25
N LYS A 85 -10.79 -9.82 -25.66
CA LYS A 85 -9.42 -9.74 -26.17
C LYS A 85 -9.16 -10.92 -27.10
N SER A 86 -8.63 -10.66 -28.29
CA SER A 86 -8.16 -11.73 -29.19
C SER A 86 -6.89 -12.36 -28.61
N LEU A 87 -6.87 -13.68 -28.52
CA LEU A 87 -5.71 -14.49 -28.12
C LEU A 87 -4.94 -15.04 -29.34
N GLY A 88 -5.36 -14.66 -30.55
CA GLY A 88 -4.89 -15.25 -31.82
C GLY A 88 -5.72 -16.45 -32.27
N ASN A 89 -5.61 -16.82 -33.55
CA ASN A 89 -6.30 -17.98 -34.16
C ASN A 89 -7.81 -18.03 -33.88
N ASP A 90 -8.52 -16.92 -34.09
CA ASP A 90 -9.98 -16.81 -33.91
C ASP A 90 -10.48 -17.15 -32.49
N ASN A 91 -9.58 -17.09 -31.50
CA ASN A 91 -9.89 -17.25 -30.09
C ASN A 91 -9.99 -15.89 -29.38
N PHE A 92 -11.01 -15.72 -28.55
CA PHE A 92 -11.26 -14.51 -27.77
C PHE A 92 -11.51 -14.86 -26.32
N SER A 93 -11.12 -13.98 -25.40
CA SER A 93 -11.38 -14.16 -23.97
C SER A 93 -11.88 -12.88 -23.31
N ALA A 94 -12.82 -13.04 -22.39
CA ALA A 94 -13.39 -11.95 -21.58
C ALA A 94 -13.63 -12.40 -20.13
N THR A 95 -13.27 -11.53 -19.19
CA THR A 95 -13.45 -11.80 -17.75
C THR A 95 -14.53 -10.88 -17.17
N TYR A 96 -15.57 -11.50 -16.61
CA TYR A 96 -16.61 -10.79 -15.86
C TYR A 96 -16.31 -10.84 -14.37
N GLN A 97 -16.56 -9.74 -13.68
CA GLN A 97 -16.23 -9.54 -12.28
C GLN A 97 -17.49 -9.21 -11.50
N TYR A 98 -17.64 -9.89 -10.36
CA TYR A 98 -18.82 -9.77 -9.52
C TYR A 98 -18.44 -9.72 -8.05
N LYS A 99 -19.20 -8.98 -7.26
CA LYS A 99 -19.18 -9.03 -5.80
C LYS A 99 -20.40 -9.80 -5.30
N VAL A 100 -20.17 -10.79 -4.45
CA VAL A 100 -21.22 -11.60 -3.84
C VAL A 100 -21.91 -10.80 -2.74
N MET A 101 -23.22 -10.59 -2.84
CA MET A 101 -23.99 -9.75 -1.92
C MET A 101 -24.97 -10.54 -1.05
N GLY A 102 -25.39 -11.73 -1.48
CA GLY A 102 -26.41 -12.51 -0.79
C GLY A 102 -26.28 -14.02 -1.02
N LEU A 103 -27.01 -14.78 -0.20
CA LEU A 103 -26.90 -16.24 -0.11
C LEU A 103 -27.36 -17.00 -1.36
N HIS A 104 -28.15 -16.37 -2.22
CA HIS A 104 -28.73 -16.98 -3.42
C HIS A 104 -28.10 -16.39 -4.70
N ALA A 105 -26.80 -16.07 -4.64
CA ALA A 105 -26.09 -15.51 -5.77
C ALA A 105 -25.91 -16.57 -6.89
N GLU A 106 -26.24 -16.17 -8.12
CA GLU A 106 -26.03 -16.96 -9.33
C GLU A 106 -25.33 -16.09 -10.37
N ILE A 107 -24.30 -16.62 -11.02
CA ILE A 107 -23.73 -15.97 -12.21
C ILE A 107 -24.73 -16.20 -13.36
N PRO A 108 -25.21 -15.14 -14.02
CA PRO A 108 -26.20 -15.26 -15.08
C PRO A 108 -25.65 -15.98 -16.31
N ALA A 109 -26.53 -16.70 -17.02
CA ALA A 109 -26.22 -17.30 -18.30
C ALA A 109 -25.74 -16.25 -19.31
N LEU A 110 -24.71 -16.61 -20.08
CA LEU A 110 -24.10 -15.77 -21.11
C LEU A 110 -24.37 -16.39 -22.48
N LYS A 111 -24.87 -15.58 -23.41
CA LYS A 111 -25.04 -15.94 -24.81
C LYS A 111 -24.13 -15.09 -25.68
N VAL A 112 -23.48 -15.72 -26.64
CA VAL A 112 -22.60 -15.05 -27.61
C VAL A 112 -23.08 -15.36 -29.02
N SER A 113 -23.03 -14.36 -29.90
CA SER A 113 -23.45 -14.47 -31.29
C SER A 113 -22.28 -14.17 -32.23
N ALA A 114 -22.18 -14.93 -33.31
CA ALA A 114 -21.22 -14.72 -34.38
C ALA A 114 -21.87 -14.86 -35.76
N PHE A 115 -21.38 -14.11 -36.73
CA PHE A 115 -21.86 -14.15 -38.11
C PHE A 115 -20.90 -14.98 -38.96
N SER A 116 -21.37 -16.09 -39.54
CA SER A 116 -20.62 -16.86 -40.53
C SER A 116 -20.67 -16.14 -41.87
N GLN A 117 -19.52 -15.68 -42.37
CA GLN A 117 -19.44 -15.01 -43.67
C GLN A 117 -19.64 -16.00 -44.82
N GLU A 118 -19.10 -17.21 -44.70
CA GLU A 118 -19.17 -18.26 -45.73
C GLU A 118 -20.60 -18.80 -45.93
N GLN A 119 -21.36 -18.94 -44.85
CA GLN A 119 -22.70 -19.55 -44.88
C GLN A 119 -23.82 -18.51 -44.70
N GLY A 120 -23.49 -17.24 -44.53
CA GLY A 120 -24.45 -16.12 -44.50
C GLY A 120 -25.49 -16.18 -43.36
N PHE A 121 -25.13 -16.71 -42.18
CA PHE A 121 -26.07 -16.84 -41.06
C PHE A 121 -25.44 -16.43 -39.72
N VAL A 122 -26.30 -16.17 -38.73
CA VAL A 122 -25.90 -15.93 -37.34
C VAL A 122 -26.00 -17.22 -36.56
N ASP A 123 -24.89 -17.63 -35.94
CA ASP A 123 -24.82 -18.74 -35.01
C ASP A 123 -24.69 -18.23 -33.57
N THR A 124 -25.12 -19.01 -32.60
CA THR A 124 -25.07 -18.64 -31.18
C THR A 124 -24.57 -19.77 -30.31
N SER A 125 -23.84 -19.42 -29.25
CA SER A 125 -23.42 -20.35 -28.21
C SER A 125 -23.71 -19.75 -26.83
N SER A 126 -24.10 -20.58 -25.88
CA SER A 126 -24.47 -20.13 -24.54
C SER A 126 -23.87 -21.00 -23.45
N VAL A 127 -23.51 -20.37 -22.33
CA VAL A 127 -23.17 -21.02 -21.07
C VAL A 127 -24.34 -20.82 -20.10
N PRO A 128 -24.83 -21.88 -19.42
CA PRO A 128 -25.93 -21.77 -18.48
C PRO A 128 -25.54 -20.93 -17.24
N SER A 129 -26.54 -20.56 -16.44
CA SER A 129 -26.29 -19.90 -15.16
C SER A 129 -25.50 -20.82 -14.22
N ILE A 130 -24.60 -20.23 -13.43
CA ILE A 130 -23.73 -20.97 -12.50
C ILE A 130 -24.15 -20.61 -11.07
N PRO A 131 -24.75 -21.54 -10.31
CA PRO A 131 -25.10 -21.31 -8.93
C PRO A 131 -23.85 -21.24 -8.06
N LEU A 132 -23.84 -20.36 -7.07
CA LEU A 132 -22.73 -20.21 -6.13
C LEU A 132 -23.09 -20.80 -4.76
N GLN A 133 -22.12 -21.45 -4.10
CA GLN A 133 -22.28 -21.91 -2.73
C GLN A 133 -21.88 -20.79 -1.77
N VAL A 134 -22.82 -19.91 -1.42
CA VAL A 134 -22.52 -18.70 -0.64
C VAL A 134 -22.61 -18.94 0.86
N VAL A 135 -21.59 -18.50 1.59
CA VAL A 135 -21.51 -18.53 3.07
C VAL A 135 -21.59 -17.11 3.62
N ASN A 136 -22.44 -16.90 4.64
CA ASN A 136 -22.55 -15.63 5.35
C ASN A 136 -21.71 -15.66 6.63
N LEU A 137 -20.75 -14.74 6.72
CA LEU A 137 -19.78 -14.60 7.82
C LEU A 137 -20.23 -13.62 8.91
N SER A 138 -21.33 -12.89 8.71
CA SER A 138 -21.82 -11.84 9.61
C SER A 138 -22.30 -12.34 10.97
N GLN A 139 -22.37 -13.66 11.20
CA GLN A 139 -22.70 -14.22 12.52
C GLN A 139 -21.57 -14.04 13.54
N ASN A 140 -20.33 -13.80 13.10
CA ASN A 140 -19.21 -13.54 14.00
C ASN A 140 -19.25 -12.07 14.48
N PRO A 141 -19.39 -11.80 15.80
CA PRO A 141 -19.53 -10.44 16.33
C PRO A 141 -18.29 -9.57 16.13
N ASN A 142 -17.11 -10.18 15.98
CA ASN A 142 -15.84 -9.47 15.78
C ASN A 142 -15.50 -9.31 14.30
N TYR A 143 -16.37 -9.74 13.39
CA TYR A 143 -16.14 -9.65 11.95
C TYR A 143 -16.42 -8.24 11.43
N VAL A 144 -15.46 -7.68 10.69
CA VAL A 144 -15.53 -6.29 10.21
C VAL A 144 -16.04 -6.12 8.79
N GLY A 145 -16.59 -7.17 8.19
CA GLY A 145 -17.07 -7.14 6.80
C GLY A 145 -16.00 -7.38 5.74
N VAL A 146 -14.73 -7.60 6.12
CA VAL A 146 -13.62 -7.79 5.18
C VAL A 146 -13.30 -9.26 4.95
N VAL A 147 -13.43 -9.70 3.71
CA VAL A 147 -12.90 -10.93 3.14
C VAL A 147 -11.67 -10.57 2.32
N ALA A 148 -10.54 -11.22 2.58
CA ALA A 148 -9.30 -10.93 1.88
C ALA A 148 -8.42 -12.17 1.75
N ARG A 149 -7.59 -12.25 0.70
CA ARG A 149 -6.53 -13.25 0.65
C ARG A 149 -5.49 -12.98 1.73
N ASP A 150 -5.07 -11.72 1.81
CA ASP A 150 -4.18 -11.20 2.83
C ASP A 150 -4.62 -9.80 3.27
N PHE A 151 -4.39 -9.48 4.54
CA PHE A 151 -4.73 -8.18 5.14
C PHE A 151 -3.69 -7.84 6.19
N GLN A 152 -3.09 -6.66 6.04
CA GLN A 152 -2.02 -6.17 6.88
C GLN A 152 -2.29 -4.72 7.31
N VAL A 153 -2.14 -4.47 8.60
CA VAL A 153 -2.03 -3.12 9.14
C VAL A 153 -0.55 -2.73 9.08
N VAL A 154 -0.22 -1.76 8.24
CA VAL A 154 1.16 -1.30 8.02
C VAL A 154 1.62 -0.41 9.17
N SER A 155 0.76 0.51 9.58
CA SER A 155 1.02 1.44 10.67
C SER A 155 -0.30 1.85 11.33
N HIS A 156 -0.24 2.26 12.60
CA HIS A 156 -1.37 2.84 13.29
C HIS A 156 -0.91 3.96 14.22
N LYS A 157 -1.78 4.96 14.42
CA LYS A 157 -1.59 6.07 15.34
C LYS A 157 -2.88 6.31 16.10
N VAL A 158 -2.74 6.58 17.40
CA VAL A 158 -3.86 6.92 18.27
C VAL A 158 -3.62 8.29 18.84
N LYS A 159 -4.60 9.18 18.72
CA LYS A 159 -4.59 10.53 19.27
C LYS A 159 -5.87 10.79 20.04
N GLU A 160 -5.83 11.78 20.91
CA GLU A 160 -7.04 12.32 21.52
C GLU A 160 -7.88 13.04 20.44
N TYR A 161 -9.19 12.77 20.41
CA TYR A 161 -10.13 13.45 19.52
C TYR A 161 -10.94 14.51 20.29
N ASP A 162 -11.50 14.11 21.43
CA ASP A 162 -12.22 14.97 22.36
C ASP A 162 -12.04 14.46 23.80
N SER A 163 -12.78 15.03 24.76
CA SER A 163 -12.67 14.65 26.18
C SER A 163 -13.05 13.18 26.46
N GLN A 164 -13.88 12.55 25.62
CA GLN A 164 -14.44 11.21 25.81
C GLN A 164 -13.92 10.17 24.81
N ASN A 165 -13.34 10.59 23.68
CA ASN A 165 -12.98 9.74 22.55
C ASN A 165 -11.53 9.92 22.09
N ASN A 166 -10.96 8.83 21.61
CA ASN A 166 -9.71 8.82 20.84
C ASN A 166 -10.03 8.64 19.35
N ILE A 167 -9.18 9.20 18.50
CA ILE A 167 -9.15 8.88 17.07
C ILE A 167 -7.99 7.90 16.81
N LEU A 168 -8.34 6.77 16.21
CA LEU A 168 -7.39 5.82 15.66
C LEU A 168 -7.33 6.05 14.15
N VAL A 169 -6.12 6.19 13.63
CA VAL A 169 -5.84 6.19 12.19
C VAL A 169 -4.87 5.06 11.89
N PHE A 170 -5.18 4.21 10.92
CA PHE A 170 -4.31 3.11 10.53
C PHE A 170 -4.25 2.94 9.02
N GLU A 171 -3.06 2.62 8.55
CA GLU A 171 -2.78 2.32 7.14
C GLU A 171 -2.93 0.82 6.92
N ILE A 172 -3.70 0.46 5.90
CA ILE A 172 -4.03 -0.92 5.56
C ILE A 172 -3.51 -1.22 4.17
N LYS A 173 -2.97 -2.42 3.99
CA LYS A 173 -2.74 -3.06 2.70
C LYS A 173 -3.41 -4.42 2.70
N ALA A 174 -4.08 -4.76 1.62
CA ALA A 174 -4.78 -6.04 1.49
C ALA A 174 -4.74 -6.54 0.05
N GLN A 175 -4.81 -7.86 -0.12
CA GLN A 175 -4.84 -8.53 -1.42
C GLN A 175 -6.17 -9.22 -1.64
N GLU A 176 -6.73 -9.06 -2.84
CA GLU A 176 -8.03 -9.60 -3.25
C GLU A 176 -9.11 -9.38 -2.18
N ALA A 177 -9.26 -8.12 -1.78
CA ALA A 177 -10.03 -7.73 -0.61
C ALA A 177 -11.16 -6.77 -0.94
N ASN A 178 -12.29 -6.90 -0.24
CA ASN A 178 -13.39 -5.94 -0.24
C ASN A 178 -13.20 -4.89 0.88
N LEU A 179 -12.09 -4.14 0.84
CA LEU A 179 -11.79 -3.15 1.89
C LEU A 179 -12.88 -2.10 2.05
N GLU A 180 -13.66 -1.80 1.01
CA GLU A 180 -14.77 -0.85 1.07
C GLU A 180 -15.88 -1.24 2.06
N ASP A 181 -15.96 -2.51 2.47
CA ASP A 181 -16.93 -3.00 3.45
C ASP A 181 -16.41 -2.92 4.90
N LEU A 182 -15.16 -2.49 5.10
CA LEU A 182 -14.54 -2.42 6.42
C LEU A 182 -15.34 -1.52 7.38
N LYS A 183 -15.81 -2.14 8.46
CA LYS A 183 -16.51 -1.45 9.54
C LYS A 183 -16.06 -1.97 10.90
N ILE A 184 -15.44 -1.09 11.68
CA ILE A 184 -15.00 -1.35 13.04
C ILE A 184 -16.19 -1.28 14.02
N PRO A 185 -16.45 -2.35 14.80
CA PRO A 185 -17.43 -2.33 15.87
C PRO A 185 -17.11 -1.27 16.93
N GLY A 186 -18.11 -0.53 17.39
CA GLY A 186 -17.96 0.52 18.40
C GLY A 186 -17.44 1.87 17.87
N GLY A 187 -17.06 1.96 16.58
CA GLY A 187 -16.66 3.23 15.96
C GLY A 187 -17.86 4.16 15.71
N THR A 188 -17.88 5.33 16.36
CA THR A 188 -18.99 6.31 16.23
C THR A 188 -18.93 7.09 14.91
N LYS A 189 -17.73 7.45 14.47
CA LYS A 189 -17.42 7.96 13.12
C LYS A 189 -16.23 7.20 12.58
N GLN A 190 -16.31 6.72 11.35
CA GLN A 190 -15.28 5.91 10.74
C GLN A 190 -15.37 5.92 9.21
N GLY A 191 -14.25 5.61 8.56
CA GLY A 191 -14.20 5.49 7.11
C GLY A 191 -12.77 5.61 6.57
N PHE A 192 -12.66 5.58 5.25
CA PHE A 192 -11.40 5.84 4.56
C PHE A 192 -11.22 7.34 4.36
N GLU A 193 -10.08 7.86 4.80
CA GLU A 193 -9.60 9.20 4.44
C GLU A 193 -9.07 9.19 3.01
N SER A 194 -8.33 8.14 2.66
CA SER A 194 -7.88 7.86 1.30
C SER A 194 -7.89 6.35 1.06
N SER A 195 -8.22 5.95 -0.17
CA SER A 195 -8.33 4.54 -0.52
C SER A 195 -8.12 4.29 -2.01
N HIS A 196 -7.52 3.15 -2.30
CA HIS A 196 -7.51 2.52 -3.62
C HIS A 196 -8.03 1.10 -3.47
N PHE A 197 -9.18 0.82 -4.09
CA PHE A 197 -9.80 -0.51 -4.09
C PHE A 197 -9.56 -1.19 -5.44
N GLY A 198 -8.45 -1.92 -5.52
CA GLY A 198 -8.09 -2.72 -6.69
C GLY A 198 -8.42 -4.19 -6.49
N MET A 199 -8.67 -4.88 -7.60
CA MET A 199 -9.00 -6.32 -7.61
C MET A 199 -7.87 -7.19 -7.04
N GLY A 200 -6.62 -6.85 -7.35
CA GLY A 200 -5.44 -7.57 -6.87
C GLY A 200 -4.94 -7.02 -5.55
N GLU A 201 -4.66 -5.71 -5.52
CA GLU A 201 -4.18 -5.02 -4.33
C GLU A 201 -5.09 -3.85 -3.98
N SER A 202 -5.34 -3.69 -2.69
CA SER A 202 -6.08 -2.59 -2.12
C SER A 202 -5.29 -1.98 -0.96
N HIS A 203 -5.32 -0.65 -0.85
CA HIS A 203 -4.69 0.05 0.26
C HIS A 203 -5.50 1.27 0.65
N GLY A 204 -5.33 1.73 1.88
CA GLY A 204 -6.02 2.93 2.34
C GLY A 204 -5.63 3.35 3.75
N ILE A 205 -5.95 4.60 4.06
CA ILE A 205 -5.84 5.17 5.40
C ILE A 205 -7.25 5.19 5.98
N TYR A 206 -7.49 4.35 6.99
CA TYR A 206 -8.76 4.25 7.68
C TYR A 206 -8.71 4.98 9.01
N TYR A 207 -9.74 5.75 9.34
CA TYR A 207 -9.90 6.36 10.65
C TYR A 207 -11.14 5.79 11.35
N CYS A 208 -11.09 5.71 12.67
CA CYS A 208 -12.28 5.51 13.49
C CYS A 208 -12.16 6.22 14.84
N ILE A 209 -13.29 6.71 15.33
CA ILE A 209 -13.42 7.37 16.62
C ILE A 209 -13.98 6.38 17.63
N LEU A 210 -13.23 6.12 18.69
CA LEU A 210 -13.50 5.11 19.70
C LEU A 210 -13.50 5.72 21.10
N PRO A 211 -14.34 5.24 22.04
CA PRO A 211 -14.35 5.74 23.41
C PRO A 211 -13.00 5.53 24.13
N LYS A 212 -12.57 6.50 24.94
CA LYS A 212 -11.35 6.39 25.78
C LYS A 212 -11.40 5.24 26.80
N SER A 213 -12.59 4.75 27.14
CA SER A 213 -12.77 3.57 27.98
C SER A 213 -12.25 2.30 27.32
N MET A 214 -12.18 2.26 25.99
CA MET A 214 -11.63 1.15 25.23
C MET A 214 -10.10 1.28 25.16
N ARG A 215 -9.37 0.38 25.82
CA ARG A 215 -7.90 0.39 25.82
C ARG A 215 -7.26 -0.40 24.68
N GLN A 216 -8.01 -1.31 24.07
CA GLN A 216 -7.54 -2.17 23.00
C GLN A 216 -8.65 -2.35 21.97
N LEU A 217 -8.29 -2.30 20.70
CA LEU A 217 -9.17 -2.73 19.63
C LEU A 217 -8.79 -4.14 19.21
N SER A 218 -9.78 -5.02 19.10
CA SER A 218 -9.64 -6.36 18.55
C SER A 218 -10.77 -6.60 17.57
N PHE A 219 -10.42 -6.98 16.35
CA PHE A 219 -11.38 -7.27 15.30
C PHE A 219 -10.85 -8.39 14.41
N SER A 220 -11.69 -8.93 13.53
CA SER A 220 -11.31 -10.02 12.65
C SER A 220 -11.77 -9.79 11.22
N TYR A 221 -10.89 -10.16 10.28
CA TYR A 221 -11.23 -10.33 8.87
C TYR A 221 -11.26 -11.82 8.53
N PHE A 222 -11.90 -12.19 7.43
CA PHE A 222 -11.90 -13.57 6.97
C PHE A 222 -10.82 -13.77 5.90
N SER A 223 -9.89 -14.70 6.15
CA SER A 223 -8.79 -15.00 5.23
C SER A 223 -9.20 -16.06 4.22
N LEU A 224 -9.18 -15.73 2.93
CA LEU A 224 -9.42 -16.69 1.84
C LEU A 224 -8.31 -17.76 1.75
N THR A 225 -7.09 -17.44 2.20
CA THR A 225 -5.95 -18.36 2.15
C THR A 225 -6.04 -19.45 3.21
N GLN A 226 -6.53 -19.10 4.41
CA GLN A 226 -6.62 -20.02 5.55
C GLN A 226 -8.04 -20.49 5.84
N GLU A 227 -9.02 -19.96 5.10
CA GLU A 227 -10.46 -20.26 5.26
C GLU A 227 -10.96 -20.06 6.69
N GLN A 228 -10.41 -19.08 7.40
CA GLN A 228 -10.74 -18.80 8.80
C GLN A 228 -10.66 -17.30 9.13
N PHE A 229 -11.32 -16.94 10.23
CA PHE A 229 -11.20 -15.59 10.80
C PHE A 229 -9.81 -15.37 11.39
N LYS A 230 -9.16 -14.28 10.99
CA LYS A 230 -7.88 -13.85 11.54
C LYS A 230 -8.07 -12.62 12.43
N PRO A 231 -7.64 -12.68 13.70
CA PRO A 231 -7.71 -11.52 14.59
C PRO A 231 -6.63 -10.50 14.25
N VAL A 232 -6.98 -9.22 14.39
CA VAL A 232 -6.10 -8.06 14.32
C VAL A 232 -6.31 -7.27 15.59
N GLN A 233 -5.20 -6.95 16.27
CA GLN A 233 -5.24 -6.27 17.56
C GLN A 233 -4.15 -5.21 17.68
N PHE A 234 -4.49 -4.07 18.28
CA PHE A 234 -3.53 -3.05 18.67
C PHE A 234 -4.06 -2.16 19.81
N SER A 235 -3.15 -1.48 20.49
CA SER A 235 -3.45 -0.64 21.65
C SER A 235 -4.11 0.69 21.24
N LEU A 236 -5.08 1.15 22.03
CA LEU A 236 -5.76 2.44 21.87
C LEU A 236 -5.24 3.49 22.86
N ILE A 237 -4.10 3.23 23.52
CA ILE A 237 -3.46 4.19 24.40
C ILE A 237 -2.71 5.20 23.52
N PRO A 238 -3.02 6.51 23.60
CA PRO A 238 -2.31 7.52 22.85
C PRO A 238 -0.82 7.45 23.15
N ILE A 239 -0.01 7.31 22.10
CA ILE A 239 1.44 7.37 22.23
C ILE A 239 1.78 8.84 22.44
N VAL A 240 2.22 9.19 23.65
CA VAL A 240 2.78 10.51 23.91
C VAL A 240 4.08 10.57 23.12
N GLU A 241 4.04 11.18 21.94
CA GLU A 241 5.25 11.62 21.26
C GLU A 241 5.89 12.64 22.20
N THR A 242 6.82 12.19 23.05
CA THR A 242 7.70 13.10 23.78
C THR A 242 8.46 13.84 22.70
N ILE A 243 7.98 15.02 22.37
CA ILE A 243 8.64 15.96 21.49
C ILE A 243 9.95 16.31 22.20
N SER A 244 10.99 15.51 21.95
CA SER A 244 12.36 15.87 22.26
C SER A 244 12.74 16.93 21.24
N THR A 245 12.24 18.15 21.46
CA THR A 245 12.63 19.38 20.74
C THR A 245 14.12 19.71 20.91
N GLN A 246 14.90 18.83 21.51
CA GLN A 246 16.31 18.99 21.86
C GLN A 246 17.19 17.77 21.48
N SER A 247 16.70 16.80 20.70
CA SER A 247 17.57 15.74 20.17
C SER A 247 18.10 16.11 18.78
N ASN A 248 19.42 16.23 18.67
CA ASN A 248 20.23 16.42 17.45
C ASN A 248 20.33 17.83 16.83
N LEU A 249 20.39 18.88 17.66
CA LEU A 249 21.13 20.09 17.27
C LEU A 249 22.61 19.90 17.66
N LYS A 250 23.34 19.03 16.95
CA LYS A 250 24.79 19.19 16.86
C LYS A 250 25.00 20.40 15.96
N PRO A 251 25.42 21.59 16.44
CA PRO A 251 25.76 22.67 15.54
C PRO A 251 26.92 22.17 14.67
N LYS A 252 26.61 21.77 13.44
CA LYS A 252 27.62 21.47 12.45
C LYS A 252 28.27 22.81 12.18
N ASN A 253 29.51 22.95 12.63
CA ASN A 253 30.27 24.17 12.45
C ASN A 253 30.68 24.29 10.97
N ASN A 254 29.70 24.59 10.13
CA ASN A 254 29.86 24.68 8.68
C ASN A 254 30.86 25.78 8.33
N LEU A 255 31.03 26.82 9.16
CA LEU A 255 32.02 27.87 8.95
C LEU A 255 33.46 27.36 9.06
N PHE A 256 33.78 26.56 10.09
CA PHE A 256 35.11 25.94 10.22
C PHE A 256 35.39 24.95 9.09
N LEU A 257 34.42 24.09 8.76
CA LEU A 257 34.56 23.15 7.65
C LEU A 257 34.75 23.87 6.32
N PHE A 258 33.93 24.89 6.05
CA PHE A 258 34.02 25.71 4.84
C PHE A 258 35.34 26.48 4.76
N SER A 259 35.79 27.09 5.87
CA SER A 259 37.08 27.77 5.95
C SER A 259 38.24 26.83 5.61
N ASN A 260 38.22 25.59 6.12
CA ASN A 260 39.27 24.61 5.82
C ASN A 260 39.24 24.15 4.35
N PHE A 261 38.06 23.99 3.75
CA PHE A 261 37.94 23.72 2.32
C PHE A 261 38.47 24.86 1.45
N VAL A 262 38.13 26.11 1.79
CA VAL A 262 38.62 27.30 1.07
C VAL A 262 40.13 27.42 1.17
N LEU A 263 40.71 27.26 2.37
CA LEU A 263 42.16 27.28 2.57
C LEU A 263 42.86 26.13 1.82
N GLY A 264 42.28 24.93 1.82
CA GLY A 264 42.78 23.79 1.06
C GLY A 264 42.78 24.03 -0.46
N PHE A 265 41.71 24.62 -0.98
CA PHE A 265 41.63 25.02 -2.39
C PHE A 265 42.69 26.06 -2.74
N LEU A 266 42.89 27.06 -1.87
CA LEU A 266 43.88 28.12 -2.09
C LEU A 266 45.31 27.58 -2.06
N LEU A 267 45.60 26.60 -1.19
CA LEU A 267 46.88 25.87 -1.19
C LEU A 267 47.11 25.12 -2.51
N LEU A 268 46.09 24.44 -3.03
CA LEU A 268 46.18 23.75 -4.32
C LEU A 268 46.41 24.74 -5.47
N PHE A 269 45.72 25.88 -5.46
CA PHE A 269 45.92 26.93 -6.43
C PHE A 269 47.35 27.50 -6.41
N VAL A 270 47.90 27.78 -5.21
CA VAL A 270 49.28 28.23 -5.04
C VAL A 270 50.29 27.15 -5.49
N ALA A 271 50.01 25.87 -5.25
CA ALA A 271 50.84 24.78 -5.73
C ALA A 271 50.89 24.72 -7.27
N VAL A 272 49.77 24.94 -7.95
CA VAL A 272 49.75 25.05 -9.43
C VAL A 272 50.57 26.27 -9.90
N LEU A 273 50.39 27.43 -9.26
CA LEU A 273 51.17 28.63 -9.59
C LEU A 273 52.68 28.46 -9.41
N TYR A 274 53.10 27.67 -8.42
CA TYR A 274 54.51 27.33 -8.22
C TYR A 274 55.12 26.60 -9.44
N PHE A 275 54.35 25.71 -10.09
CA PHE A 275 54.83 24.97 -11.27
C PHE A 275 54.76 25.80 -12.55
N VAL A 276 53.75 26.66 -12.70
CA VAL A 276 53.49 27.41 -13.94
C VAL A 276 54.27 28.73 -14.02
N THR A 277 54.52 29.40 -12.90
CA THR A 277 55.08 30.76 -12.90
C THR A 277 56.58 30.79 -12.60
N ARG A 278 57.27 31.86 -13.04
CA ARG A 278 58.70 32.07 -12.74
C ARG A 278 58.97 32.52 -11.30
N TYR A 279 57.95 32.88 -10.53
CA TYR A 279 58.07 33.45 -9.18
C TYR A 279 58.00 32.38 -8.07
N LYS A 280 58.73 31.28 -8.27
CA LYS A 280 58.71 30.08 -7.42
C LYS A 280 58.94 30.37 -5.94
N ASN A 281 59.89 31.24 -5.62
CA ASN A 281 60.23 31.56 -4.23
C ASN A 281 59.10 32.32 -3.51
N THR A 282 58.42 33.26 -4.19
CA THR A 282 57.29 34.00 -3.60
C THR A 282 56.07 33.10 -3.37
N SER A 283 55.81 32.19 -4.30
CA SER A 283 54.74 31.18 -4.17
C SER A 283 54.97 30.26 -2.96
N LEU A 284 56.23 29.94 -2.66
CA LEU A 284 56.61 29.10 -1.52
C LEU A 284 56.36 29.83 -0.18
N VAL A 285 56.68 31.12 -0.10
CA VAL A 285 56.39 31.94 1.09
C VAL A 285 54.88 32.04 1.36
N VAL A 286 54.08 32.27 0.31
CA VAL A 286 52.61 32.33 0.43
C VAL A 286 52.04 30.97 0.86
N ALA A 287 52.54 29.86 0.30
CA ALA A 287 52.13 28.52 0.70
C ALA A 287 52.41 28.26 2.19
N LEU A 288 53.60 28.66 2.68
CA LEU A 288 53.99 28.47 4.08
C LEU A 288 53.09 29.25 5.03
N LEU A 289 52.73 30.49 4.70
CA LEU A 289 51.76 31.29 5.45
C LEU A 289 50.36 30.65 5.50
N LEU A 290 49.89 30.10 4.38
CA LEU A 290 48.59 29.44 4.29
C LEU A 290 48.55 28.13 5.07
N VAL A 291 49.64 27.35 5.04
CA VAL A 291 49.77 26.16 5.89
C VAL A 291 49.74 26.56 7.36
N GLY A 292 50.45 27.63 7.76
CA GLY A 292 50.39 28.16 9.12
C GLY A 292 48.97 28.55 9.54
N ALA A 293 48.22 29.25 8.67
CA ALA A 293 46.84 29.63 8.92
C ALA A 293 45.89 28.42 9.03
N LEU A 294 46.09 27.39 8.20
CA LEU A 294 45.30 26.17 8.22
C LEU A 294 45.57 25.35 9.50
N LEU A 295 46.83 25.22 9.91
CA LEU A 295 47.19 24.57 11.16
C LEU A 295 46.60 25.34 12.35
N TRP A 296 46.70 26.67 12.36
CA TRP A 296 46.06 27.50 13.39
C TRP A 296 44.54 27.27 13.47
N ASN A 297 43.86 27.19 12.34
CA ASN A 297 42.41 26.94 12.29
C ASN A 297 42.04 25.55 12.85
N ILE A 298 42.83 24.52 12.51
CA ILE A 298 42.61 23.15 13.00
C ILE A 298 42.86 23.04 14.51
N PHE A 299 43.97 23.60 15.01
CA PHE A 299 44.34 23.50 16.42
C PHE A 299 43.53 24.42 17.34
N SER A 300 42.93 25.49 16.82
CA SER A 300 42.03 26.36 17.59
C SER A 300 40.60 25.80 17.71
N GLY A 301 40.31 24.66 17.07
CA GLY A 301 39.02 23.98 17.12
C GLY A 301 38.76 23.30 18.48
N TYR A 302 37.93 23.93 19.30
CA TYR A 302 37.42 23.48 20.61
C TYR A 302 38.46 23.42 21.73
N LYS A 303 38.23 24.23 22.77
CA LYS A 303 38.99 24.12 24.02
C LYS A 303 38.49 22.90 24.79
N SER A 304 39.36 21.92 25.00
CA SER A 304 39.14 20.83 25.94
C SER A 304 39.28 21.37 27.35
N ALA A 305 38.35 21.04 28.22
CA ALA A 305 38.36 21.43 29.62
C ALA A 305 37.86 20.27 30.49
N VAL A 306 38.10 20.33 31.80
CA VAL A 306 37.64 19.31 32.74
C VAL A 306 36.61 19.92 33.68
N LEU A 307 35.43 19.30 33.77
CA LEU A 307 34.46 19.68 34.80
C LEU A 307 34.88 19.13 36.14
N LEU A 308 34.77 19.95 37.18
CA LEU A 308 34.95 19.52 38.55
C LEU A 308 33.79 18.61 39.02
N PRO A 309 34.00 17.73 40.01
CA PRO A 309 32.93 16.94 40.63
C PRO A 309 31.88 17.85 41.28
N HIS A 310 30.64 17.37 41.39
CA HIS A 310 29.49 18.07 41.97
C HIS A 310 29.11 19.37 41.26
N THR A 311 29.36 19.44 39.94
CA THR A 311 29.01 20.59 39.11
C THR A 311 27.62 20.43 38.52
N GLU A 312 26.77 21.44 38.71
CA GLU A 312 25.45 21.52 38.10
C GLU A 312 25.55 21.90 36.62
N ILE A 313 25.02 21.04 35.76
CA ILE A 313 24.83 21.32 34.33
C ILE A 313 23.40 21.83 34.14
N LYS A 314 23.25 23.05 33.61
CA LYS A 314 21.95 23.74 33.48
C LYS A 314 21.49 23.85 32.02
N ILE A 315 20.18 23.97 31.81
CA ILE A 315 19.58 24.16 30.48
C ILE A 315 19.88 25.56 29.92
N LEU A 316 19.83 26.58 30.77
CA LEU A 316 20.05 27.99 30.41
C LEU A 316 21.17 28.62 31.26
N PRO A 317 21.88 29.63 30.74
CA PRO A 317 22.96 30.33 31.46
C PRO A 317 22.41 31.34 32.48
N THR A 318 21.60 30.87 33.42
CA THR A 318 20.98 31.67 34.49
C THR A 318 20.94 30.88 35.80
N ASP A 319 20.98 31.56 36.95
CA ASP A 319 21.02 30.88 38.25
C ASP A 319 19.76 30.04 38.52
N ASN A 320 18.59 30.53 38.11
CA ASN A 320 17.28 29.89 38.30
C ASN A 320 16.90 28.84 37.23
N SER A 321 17.85 28.45 36.36
CA SER A 321 17.60 27.42 35.35
C SER A 321 17.43 26.03 35.97
N THR A 322 16.58 25.21 35.36
CA THR A 322 16.49 23.77 35.64
C THR A 322 17.86 23.10 35.47
N ILE A 323 18.22 22.26 36.45
CA ILE A 323 19.43 21.45 36.46
C ILE A 323 19.14 20.18 35.64
N LEU A 324 19.94 19.94 34.61
CA LEU A 324 19.88 18.74 33.77
C LEU A 324 20.49 17.54 34.48
N THR A 325 21.66 17.76 35.10
CA THR A 325 22.41 16.72 35.80
C THR A 325 23.45 17.37 36.70
N ILE A 326 23.92 16.62 37.69
CA ILE A 326 25.04 16.99 38.56
C ILE A 326 26.15 15.97 38.29
N THR A 327 27.38 16.45 38.07
CA THR A 327 28.54 15.55 37.84
C THR A 327 28.94 14.85 39.14
N THR A 328 29.18 13.55 39.11
CA THR A 328 29.64 12.79 40.29
C THR A 328 31.16 12.67 40.39
N HIS A 329 31.85 12.82 39.26
CA HIS A 329 33.29 12.75 39.11
C HIS A 329 33.75 13.79 38.09
N SER A 330 35.07 13.99 37.98
CA SER A 330 35.63 14.92 36.99
C SER A 330 35.45 14.36 35.59
N ILE A 331 34.83 15.13 34.69
CA ILE A 331 34.50 14.68 33.32
C ILE A 331 35.16 15.61 32.31
N PRO A 332 35.91 15.09 31.33
CA PRO A 332 36.42 15.90 30.24
C PRO A 332 35.29 16.35 29.32
N VAL A 333 35.25 17.64 29.02
CA VAL A 333 34.23 18.27 28.19
C VAL A 333 34.87 19.19 27.15
N LYS A 334 34.12 19.46 26.08
CA LYS A 334 34.51 20.46 25.09
C LYS A 334 33.71 21.73 25.33
N ILE A 335 34.40 22.87 25.48
CA ILE A 335 33.73 24.18 25.53
C ILE A 335 33.38 24.56 24.09
N ILE A 336 32.09 24.70 23.83
CA ILE A 336 31.52 25.02 22.51
C ILE A 336 30.98 26.45 22.44
N GLY A 337 30.98 27.19 23.55
CA GLY A 337 30.62 28.60 23.60
C GLY A 337 30.71 29.16 25.02
N SER A 338 30.70 30.48 25.16
CA SER A 338 30.75 31.16 26.46
C SER A 338 29.75 32.31 26.46
N HIS A 339 29.01 32.49 27.56
CA HIS A 339 28.07 33.57 27.76
C HIS A 339 28.08 34.03 29.22
N ALA A 340 28.47 35.29 29.45
CA ALA A 340 28.63 35.86 30.79
C ALA A 340 29.51 34.97 31.71
N GLN A 341 28.97 34.49 32.82
CA GLN A 341 29.64 33.63 33.80
C GLN A 341 29.52 32.13 33.49
N TYR A 342 28.90 31.77 32.36
CA TYR A 342 28.63 30.39 32.00
C TYR A 342 29.37 29.99 30.72
N ASP A 343 29.87 28.76 30.71
CA ASP A 343 30.38 28.09 29.52
C ASP A 343 29.40 27.03 29.06
N LYS A 344 29.18 27.00 27.75
CA LYS A 344 28.42 25.96 27.07
C LYS A 344 29.35 24.80 26.79
N ILE A 345 29.01 23.64 27.33
CA ILE A 345 29.83 22.45 27.27
C ILE A 345 29.14 21.35 26.45
N LEU A 346 29.97 20.46 25.90
CA LEU A 346 29.58 19.21 25.29
C LEU A 346 30.27 18.07 26.04
N THR A 347 29.49 17.19 26.66
CA THR A 347 30.01 16.01 27.36
C THR A 347 30.36 14.88 26.38
N GLN A 348 31.08 13.86 26.85
CA GLN A 348 31.41 12.66 26.06
C GLN A 348 30.15 11.92 25.58
N ASP A 349 29.08 11.91 26.38
CA ASP A 349 27.77 11.34 26.04
C ASP A 349 26.93 12.22 25.10
N GLU A 350 27.58 13.15 24.39
CA GLU A 350 26.98 14.09 23.44
C GLU A 350 25.88 15.00 24.02
N ARG A 351 25.83 15.19 25.34
CA ARG A 351 24.88 16.10 25.99
C ARG A 351 25.40 17.52 26.01
N ILE A 352 24.52 18.48 25.78
CA ILE A 352 24.82 19.92 25.78
C ILE A 352 24.20 20.57 27.00
N GLY A 353 24.96 21.42 27.68
CA GLY A 353 24.45 22.22 28.79
C GLY A 353 25.37 23.40 29.13
N TRP A 354 24.97 24.17 30.14
CA TRP A 354 25.71 25.33 30.64
C TRP A 354 26.24 25.06 32.04
N VAL A 355 27.49 25.42 32.28
CA VAL A 355 28.17 25.31 33.58
C VAL A 355 28.78 26.65 33.96
N LYS A 356 28.94 26.92 35.25
CA LYS A 356 29.65 28.12 35.70
C LYS A 356 31.13 27.98 35.37
N LYS A 357 31.74 29.06 34.85
CA LYS A 357 33.17 29.12 34.49
C LYS A 357 34.10 28.76 35.64
N THR A 358 33.68 29.00 36.88
CA THR A 358 34.43 28.65 38.09
C THR A 358 34.56 27.15 38.33
N ASN A 359 33.75 26.34 37.64
CA ASN A 359 33.65 24.90 37.86
C ASN A 359 34.30 24.09 36.72
N VAL A 360 35.15 24.76 35.94
CA VAL A 360 35.82 24.24 34.75
C VAL A 360 37.32 24.50 34.88
N GLU A 361 38.14 23.45 34.75
CA GLU A 361 39.61 23.49 34.76
C GLU A 361 40.21 23.33 33.35
#